data_AF-A0A3B8W8G6-F1
#
_entry.id   AF-A0A3B8W8G6-F1
#
_cell.length_a   1.000
_cell.length_b   1.000
_cell.length_c   1.000
_cell.angle_alpha   90.00
_cell.angle_beta   90.00
_cell.angle_gamma   90.00
#
_symmetry.space_group_name_H-M   'P 1'
#
loop_
_entity.id
_entity.type
_entity.pdbx_description
1 polymer ?
#
loop_
_entity_poly.entity_id
_entity_poly.type
_entity_poly.pdbx_seq_one_letter_code
_entity_poly.pdbx_strand_id
1 'polypeptide(L)'
;MKSVTLRFLAFLGAFWLLAEAANAQVPPYADEHLELHVDLADTFVRSEPLPMSDPSESAMPFAWKTVSNFAFGKNRGQLTMVADLSALHPYFRDRVQLLIHNCKKRGIELAIVETYRSPSKQNEYKTMGKKYTRSKAGRSKHQYGLAIDLVPMIDSVAQWENRTLWRKVGLEGEKLGLRWGGRWRHLYDPGHFEWTGGLGSSHLALGMMPRVPNAQLYPCLQADIAELRQWWQQWDEHQMRELLEETTAVAGSMP
;
A
#
# COMPACT_ATOMS: atom_id res chain seq x y z
N MET A 1 5.00 -8.70 78.12
CA MET A 1 5.41 -10.12 78.23
C MET A 1 4.28 -11.00 77.73
N LYS A 2 4.63 -12.01 76.91
CA LYS A 2 3.85 -13.18 76.44
C LYS A 2 2.95 -13.02 75.20
N SER A 3 3.49 -13.59 74.12
CA SER A 3 2.88 -14.04 72.87
C SER A 3 2.00 -15.28 73.08
N VAL A 4 0.92 -15.46 72.30
CA VAL A 4 0.42 -16.76 71.81
C VAL A 4 -0.32 -16.62 70.46
N THR A 5 0.33 -17.13 69.41
CA THR A 5 -0.08 -18.09 68.35
C THR A 5 -1.54 -18.22 67.83
N LEU A 6 -1.70 -17.89 66.53
CA LEU A 6 -2.33 -18.61 65.38
C LEU A 6 -3.58 -19.51 65.56
N ARG A 7 -4.59 -19.31 64.69
CA ARG A 7 -5.28 -20.38 63.91
C ARG A 7 -6.19 -19.82 62.79
N PHE A 8 -6.05 -20.41 61.61
CA PHE A 8 -6.88 -20.28 60.40
C PHE A 8 -8.25 -20.96 60.57
N LEU A 9 -9.32 -20.44 59.94
CA LEU A 9 -10.27 -21.22 59.10
C LEU A 9 -11.40 -20.36 58.46
N ALA A 10 -11.41 -20.40 57.12
CA ALA A 10 -12.50 -20.40 56.13
C ALA A 10 -13.83 -19.62 56.30
N PHE A 11 -14.01 -18.64 55.40
CA PHE A 11 -15.11 -18.43 54.43
C PHE A 11 -16.55 -18.93 54.72
N LEU A 12 -17.52 -18.00 54.70
CA LEU A 12 -18.64 -17.92 53.72
C LEU A 12 -19.71 -16.91 54.21
N GLY A 13 -20.17 -15.99 53.35
CA GLY A 13 -21.37 -15.20 53.66
C GLY A 13 -21.57 -13.89 52.87
N ALA A 14 -21.95 -14.03 51.59
CA ALA A 14 -22.73 -13.12 50.75
C ALA A 14 -22.82 -11.60 51.09
N PHE A 15 -22.11 -10.79 50.31
CA PHE A 15 -22.46 -9.37 50.11
C PHE A 15 -23.36 -9.22 48.87
N TRP A 16 -24.58 -8.75 49.08
CA TRP A 16 -25.46 -8.24 48.02
C TRP A 16 -24.88 -6.92 47.49
N LEU A 17 -24.64 -6.84 46.18
CA LEU A 17 -24.31 -5.60 45.49
C LEU A 17 -25.49 -5.22 44.59
N LEU A 18 -26.07 -4.05 44.86
CA LEU A 18 -27.05 -3.38 44.00
C LEU A 18 -26.41 -3.09 42.64
N ALA A 19 -27.08 -3.51 41.56
CA ALA A 19 -26.72 -3.13 40.19
C ALA A 19 -27.56 -1.92 39.77
N GLU A 20 -26.94 -0.75 39.68
CA GLU A 20 -27.51 0.42 39.01
C GLU A 20 -27.46 0.17 37.49
N ALA A 21 -28.61 0.23 36.81
CA ALA A 21 -28.68 0.16 35.35
C ALA A 21 -28.12 1.46 34.74
N ALA A 22 -26.93 1.39 34.15
CA ALA A 22 -26.35 2.48 33.39
C ALA A 22 -27.13 2.68 32.07
N ASN A 23 -27.73 3.86 31.93
CA ASN A 23 -28.37 4.35 30.71
C ASN A 23 -27.32 4.48 29.59
N ALA A 24 -27.35 3.58 28.60
CA ALA A 24 -26.44 3.60 27.45
C ALA A 24 -26.90 4.64 26.43
N GLN A 25 -26.32 5.84 26.50
CA GLN A 25 -26.50 6.87 25.46
C GLN A 25 -25.73 6.45 24.20
N VAL A 26 -26.45 6.29 23.09
CA VAL A 26 -25.88 6.00 21.77
C VAL A 26 -25.02 7.20 21.32
N PRO A 27 -23.78 6.99 20.85
CA PRO A 27 -22.92 8.10 20.42
C PRO A 27 -23.51 8.81 19.18
N PRO A 28 -23.38 10.15 19.09
CA PRO A 28 -24.12 11.00 18.16
C PRO A 28 -23.71 10.88 16.67
N TYR A 29 -22.88 9.91 16.31
CA TYR A 29 -22.38 9.71 14.93
C TYR A 29 -22.82 8.37 14.32
N ALA A 30 -23.75 7.64 14.96
CA ALA A 30 -24.17 6.33 14.49
C ALA A 30 -24.91 6.38 13.13
N ASP A 31 -25.68 7.44 12.87
CA ASP A 31 -26.52 7.53 11.68
C ASP A 31 -25.75 8.02 10.43
N GLU A 32 -24.88 9.04 10.56
CA GLU A 32 -24.02 9.49 9.45
C GLU A 32 -23.03 8.40 8.98
N HIS A 33 -22.62 7.52 9.89
CA HIS A 33 -21.74 6.41 9.57
C HIS A 33 -22.48 5.27 8.84
N LEU A 34 -23.82 5.22 8.91
CA LEU A 34 -24.62 4.22 8.20
C LEU A 34 -24.85 4.62 6.73
N GLU A 35 -25.09 5.90 6.47
CA GLU A 35 -25.36 6.41 5.11
C GLU A 35 -24.15 6.26 4.17
N LEU A 36 -22.92 6.46 4.68
CA LEU A 36 -21.68 6.25 3.91
C LEU A 36 -21.46 4.79 3.47
N HIS A 37 -22.02 3.82 4.19
CA HIS A 37 -21.87 2.40 3.84
C HIS A 37 -22.89 1.94 2.78
N VAL A 38 -24.07 2.56 2.74
CA VAL A 38 -25.12 2.24 1.76
C VAL A 38 -24.73 2.73 0.36
N ASP A 39 -24.19 3.94 0.25
CA ASP A 39 -23.79 4.55 -1.02
C ASP A 39 -22.61 3.80 -1.68
N LEU A 40 -21.72 3.24 -0.85
CA LEU A 40 -20.62 2.38 -1.31
C LEU A 40 -21.15 1.02 -1.80
N ALA A 41 -22.12 0.43 -1.09
CA ALA A 41 -22.69 -0.87 -1.45
C ALA A 41 -23.45 -0.82 -2.78
N ASP A 42 -24.25 0.23 -3.02
CA ASP A 42 -25.00 0.38 -4.29
C ASP A 42 -24.10 0.59 -5.51
N THR A 43 -22.88 1.13 -5.31
CA THR A 43 -21.89 1.29 -6.38
C THR A 43 -21.29 -0.05 -6.84
N PHE A 44 -21.29 -1.09 -5.99
CA PHE A 44 -20.74 -2.41 -6.32
C PHE A 44 -21.76 -3.41 -6.89
N VAL A 45 -23.06 -3.16 -6.75
CA VAL A 45 -24.12 -4.12 -7.15
C VAL A 45 -24.43 -4.07 -8.66
N ARG A 46 -23.97 -3.06 -9.39
CA ARG A 46 -24.14 -2.99 -10.86
C ARG A 46 -22.87 -3.37 -11.62
N SER A 47 -22.47 -4.63 -11.53
CA SER A 47 -21.55 -5.22 -12.50
C SER A 47 -22.31 -6.15 -13.43
N GLU A 48 -22.44 -5.76 -14.70
CA GLU A 48 -22.83 -6.69 -15.76
C GLU A 48 -21.79 -7.84 -15.84
N PRO A 49 -22.20 -9.07 -16.18
CA PRO A 49 -21.26 -10.18 -16.30
C PRO A 49 -20.23 -9.91 -17.40
N LEU A 50 -18.95 -10.12 -17.08
CA LEU A 50 -17.87 -9.91 -18.04
C LEU A 50 -17.98 -10.90 -19.21
N PRO A 51 -17.81 -10.44 -20.46
CA PRO A 51 -17.80 -11.33 -21.61
C PRO A 51 -16.60 -12.28 -21.54
N MET A 52 -16.85 -13.57 -21.74
CA MET A 52 -15.83 -14.60 -21.86
C MET A 52 -14.94 -14.31 -23.08
N SER A 53 -13.65 -14.09 -22.86
CA SER A 53 -12.68 -13.81 -23.92
C SER A 53 -12.13 -15.09 -24.58
N ASP A 54 -11.88 -14.98 -25.89
CA ASP A 54 -11.25 -15.97 -26.77
C ASP A 54 -9.83 -16.36 -26.26
N PRO A 55 -9.50 -17.65 -26.14
CA PRO A 55 -8.19 -18.11 -25.64
C PRO A 55 -7.01 -17.89 -26.60
N SER A 56 -7.22 -17.32 -27.80
CA SER A 56 -6.17 -17.12 -28.80
C SER A 56 -5.48 -15.74 -28.80
N GLU A 57 -5.96 -14.77 -28.00
CA GLU A 57 -5.24 -13.53 -27.73
C GLU A 57 -4.59 -13.57 -26.34
N SER A 58 -3.26 -13.68 -26.29
CA SER A 58 -2.45 -13.54 -25.08
C SER A 58 -2.44 -12.07 -24.59
N ALA A 59 -3.61 -11.53 -24.26
CA ALA A 59 -3.70 -10.30 -23.49
C ALA A 59 -3.18 -10.58 -22.07
N MET A 60 -2.23 -9.78 -21.60
CA MET A 60 -1.76 -9.84 -20.21
C MET A 60 -3.00 -9.84 -19.28
N PRO A 61 -3.17 -10.82 -18.39
CA PRO A 61 -4.46 -11.04 -17.70
C PRO A 61 -4.80 -9.96 -16.66
N PHE A 62 -3.96 -8.94 -16.52
CA PHE A 62 -4.23 -7.74 -15.73
C PHE A 62 -3.82 -6.49 -16.52
N ALA A 63 -4.77 -5.60 -16.79
CA ALA A 63 -4.52 -4.32 -17.44
C ALA A 63 -4.20 -3.24 -16.39
N TRP A 64 -3.04 -3.35 -15.73
CA TRP A 64 -2.60 -2.29 -14.82
C TRP A 64 -2.25 -1.03 -15.59
N LYS A 65 -2.71 0.12 -15.07
CA LYS A 65 -2.26 1.43 -15.53
C LYS A 65 -0.75 1.56 -15.34
N THR A 66 -0.06 1.99 -16.38
CA THR A 66 1.37 2.29 -16.35
C THR A 66 1.62 3.76 -16.65
N VAL A 67 2.79 4.24 -16.29
CA VAL A 67 3.30 5.56 -16.68
C VAL A 67 4.67 5.40 -17.30
N SER A 68 4.99 6.28 -18.26
CA SER A 68 6.30 6.30 -18.88
C SER A 68 7.37 6.75 -17.88
N ASN A 69 8.60 6.31 -18.09
CA ASN A 69 9.72 6.63 -17.20
C ASN A 69 10.12 8.11 -17.18
N PHE A 70 9.47 8.96 -17.96
CA PHE A 70 9.68 10.41 -17.97
C PHE A 70 8.40 11.22 -17.73
N ALA A 71 7.27 10.56 -17.42
CA ALA A 71 5.94 11.18 -17.31
C ALA A 71 5.89 12.41 -16.38
N PHE A 72 6.79 12.46 -15.39
CA PHE A 72 6.87 13.54 -14.40
C PHE A 72 8.23 14.28 -14.43
N GLY A 73 8.91 14.32 -15.58
CA GLY A 73 10.14 15.11 -15.76
C GLY A 73 11.39 14.54 -15.07
N LYS A 74 11.33 13.30 -14.58
CA LYS A 74 12.48 12.58 -14.00
C LYS A 74 12.66 11.25 -14.72
N ASN A 75 13.88 10.94 -15.14
CA ASN A 75 14.22 9.64 -15.73
C ASN A 75 14.10 8.53 -14.67
N ARG A 76 13.31 7.50 -14.97
CA ARG A 76 13.14 6.30 -14.16
C ARG A 76 13.51 5.02 -14.93
N GLY A 77 14.43 5.08 -15.88
CA GLY A 77 14.92 3.91 -16.62
C GLY A 77 14.16 3.64 -17.92
N GLN A 78 14.22 2.40 -18.37
CA GLN A 78 13.66 1.86 -19.61
C GLN A 78 12.37 1.09 -19.34
N LEU A 79 12.34 0.24 -18.30
CA LEU A 79 11.17 -0.58 -18.00
C LEU A 79 9.98 0.25 -17.52
N THR A 80 8.77 -0.03 -17.95
CA THR A 80 7.61 0.79 -17.56
C THR A 80 7.32 0.74 -16.05
N MET A 81 6.76 1.82 -15.49
CA MET A 81 6.36 1.87 -14.08
C MET A 81 4.88 1.55 -13.94
N VAL A 82 4.54 0.69 -12.98
CA VAL A 82 3.14 0.39 -12.63
C VAL A 82 2.60 1.53 -11.78
N ALA A 83 1.51 2.15 -12.21
CA ALA A 83 0.85 3.26 -11.53
C ALA A 83 -0.62 2.94 -11.18
N ASP A 84 -0.90 1.65 -10.91
CA ASP A 84 -2.23 1.17 -10.58
C ASP A 84 -2.37 0.79 -9.10
N LEU A 85 -3.42 1.31 -8.46
CA LEU A 85 -3.73 1.00 -7.08
C LEU A 85 -4.12 -0.46 -6.89
N SER A 86 -4.63 -1.14 -7.93
CA SER A 86 -4.92 -2.58 -7.87
C SER A 86 -3.67 -3.44 -7.70
N ALA A 87 -2.48 -2.90 -7.98
CA ALA A 87 -1.21 -3.59 -7.79
C ALA A 87 -0.71 -3.58 -6.33
N LEU A 88 -1.45 -2.93 -5.42
CA LEU A 88 -1.12 -2.81 -3.99
C LEU A 88 -1.86 -3.83 -3.14
N HIS A 89 -1.25 -4.18 -1.99
CA HIS A 89 -1.91 -4.96 -0.96
C HIS A 89 -3.25 -4.31 -0.56
N PRO A 90 -4.39 -5.05 -0.44
CA PRO A 90 -5.72 -4.47 -0.26
C PRO A 90 -5.82 -3.45 0.88
N TYR A 91 -5.34 -3.80 2.08
CA TYR A 91 -5.34 -2.84 3.20
C TYR A 91 -4.52 -1.57 2.91
N PHE A 92 -3.35 -1.69 2.27
CA PHE A 92 -2.51 -0.54 1.95
C PHE A 92 -3.15 0.32 0.86
N ARG A 93 -3.74 -0.31 -0.16
CA ARG A 93 -4.51 0.33 -1.22
C ARG A 93 -5.58 1.27 -0.66
N ASP A 94 -6.38 0.81 0.28
CA ASP A 94 -7.47 1.61 0.86
C ASP A 94 -6.93 2.82 1.63
N ARG A 95 -5.81 2.66 2.35
CA ARG A 95 -5.13 3.78 3.03
C ARG A 95 -4.58 4.81 2.05
N VAL A 96 -4.04 4.35 0.91
CA VAL A 96 -3.55 5.23 -0.16
C VAL A 96 -4.70 5.94 -0.87
N GLN A 97 -5.81 5.26 -1.15
CA GLN A 97 -7.02 5.89 -1.71
C GLN A 97 -7.54 6.99 -0.80
N LEU A 98 -7.58 6.74 0.51
CA LEU A 98 -7.98 7.74 1.49
C LEU A 98 -7.01 8.93 1.56
N LEU A 99 -5.70 8.68 1.44
CA LEU A 99 -4.70 9.75 1.33
C LEU A 99 -4.96 10.65 0.11
N ILE A 100 -5.12 10.04 -1.06
CA ILE A 100 -5.38 10.75 -2.32
C ILE A 100 -6.67 11.58 -2.21
N HIS A 101 -7.74 10.98 -1.69
CA HIS A 101 -9.02 11.64 -1.46
C HIS A 101 -8.92 12.83 -0.50
N ASN A 102 -8.26 12.65 0.66
CA ASN A 102 -8.11 13.71 1.65
C ASN A 102 -7.25 14.86 1.15
N CYS A 103 -6.20 14.57 0.37
CA CYS A 103 -5.39 15.60 -0.28
C CYS A 103 -6.20 16.37 -1.34
N LYS A 104 -6.96 15.66 -2.17
CA LYS A 104 -7.85 16.26 -3.18
C LYS A 104 -8.89 17.19 -2.56
N LYS A 105 -9.54 16.78 -1.47
CA LYS A 105 -10.47 17.63 -0.69
C LYS A 105 -9.83 18.93 -0.18
N ARG A 106 -8.50 18.97 -0.05
CA ARG A 106 -7.73 20.15 0.38
C ARG A 106 -7.10 20.90 -0.79
N GLY A 107 -7.50 20.60 -2.03
CA GLY A 107 -6.98 21.23 -3.25
C GLY A 107 -5.56 20.77 -3.62
N ILE A 108 -5.14 19.59 -3.19
CA ILE A 108 -3.84 19.01 -3.55
C ILE A 108 -4.09 17.75 -4.40
N GLU A 109 -3.97 17.89 -5.71
CA GLU A 109 -4.02 16.75 -6.64
C GLU A 109 -2.72 15.95 -6.54
N LEU A 110 -2.84 14.61 -6.52
CA LEU A 110 -1.70 13.69 -6.45
C LEU A 110 -1.71 12.78 -7.67
N ALA A 111 -0.58 12.72 -8.37
CA ALA A 111 -0.34 11.72 -9.40
C ALA A 111 0.40 10.51 -8.81
N ILE A 112 0.06 9.33 -9.31
CA ILE A 112 0.72 8.08 -8.95
C ILE A 112 1.94 7.90 -9.86
N VAL A 113 3.12 7.78 -9.24
CA VAL A 113 4.38 7.59 -9.95
C VAL A 113 4.70 6.11 -10.07
N GLU A 114 4.66 5.38 -8.95
CA GLU A 114 5.03 3.97 -8.92
C GLU A 114 4.35 3.26 -7.74
N THR A 115 3.68 2.15 -8.03
CA THR A 115 3.00 1.30 -7.05
C THR A 115 3.82 0.03 -6.85
N TYR A 116 3.56 -1.00 -7.65
CA TYR A 116 4.36 -2.20 -7.72
C TYR A 116 5.64 -1.97 -8.53
N ARG A 117 6.76 -2.46 -8.00
CA ARG A 117 8.04 -2.51 -8.68
C ARG A 117 8.47 -3.96 -8.75
N SER A 118 8.70 -4.48 -9.95
CA SER A 118 9.17 -5.85 -10.11
C SER A 118 10.62 -6.03 -9.64
N PRO A 119 11.06 -7.27 -9.36
CA PRO A 119 12.48 -7.62 -9.24
C PRO A 119 13.36 -7.07 -10.37
N SER A 120 12.93 -7.19 -11.63
CA SER A 120 13.67 -6.71 -12.80
C SER A 120 13.84 -5.19 -12.77
N LYS A 121 12.75 -4.46 -12.51
CA LYS A 121 12.74 -3.00 -12.37
C LYS A 121 13.61 -2.53 -11.20
N GLN A 122 13.59 -3.24 -10.07
CA GLN A 122 14.44 -2.93 -8.93
C GLN A 122 15.93 -3.15 -9.24
N ASN A 123 16.27 -4.16 -10.03
CA ASN A 123 17.63 -4.39 -10.49
C ASN A 123 18.08 -3.30 -11.48
N GLU A 124 17.21 -2.84 -12.37
CA GLU A 124 17.48 -1.66 -13.21
C GLU A 124 17.78 -0.42 -12.36
N TYR A 125 16.94 -0.09 -11.37
CA TYR A 125 17.24 1.05 -10.47
C TYR A 125 18.59 0.89 -9.76
N LYS A 126 18.97 -0.35 -9.47
CA LYS A 126 20.26 -0.65 -8.85
C LYS A 126 21.43 -0.35 -9.79
N THR A 127 21.31 -0.62 -11.10
CA THR A 127 22.34 -0.28 -12.10
C THR A 127 22.41 1.21 -12.39
N MET A 128 21.27 1.92 -12.32
CA MET A 128 21.21 3.39 -12.45
C MET A 128 21.88 4.15 -11.29
N GLY A 129 22.23 3.45 -10.21
CA GLY A 129 23.09 3.96 -9.13
C GLY A 129 22.36 4.34 -7.84
N LYS A 130 23.16 4.74 -6.85
CA LYS A 130 22.71 4.90 -5.44
C LYS A 130 21.64 5.97 -5.24
N LYS A 131 21.47 6.89 -6.20
CA LYS A 131 20.42 7.92 -6.20
C LYS A 131 19.03 7.29 -6.28
N TYR A 132 18.87 6.20 -7.03
CA TYR A 132 17.59 5.51 -7.22
C TYR A 132 17.38 4.45 -6.14
N THR A 133 18.39 3.62 -5.90
CA THR A 133 18.33 2.65 -4.81
C THR A 133 19.70 2.14 -4.40
N ARG A 134 19.82 1.77 -3.13
CA ARG A 134 20.99 1.01 -2.63
C ARG A 134 20.71 -0.48 -2.56
N SER A 135 19.45 -0.88 -2.71
CA SER A 135 18.94 -2.23 -2.44
C SER A 135 18.87 -3.08 -3.70
N LYS A 136 19.23 -4.37 -3.59
CA LYS A 136 18.99 -5.37 -4.64
C LYS A 136 17.49 -5.76 -4.68
N ALA A 137 17.08 -6.52 -5.70
CA ALA A 137 15.75 -7.14 -5.71
C ALA A 137 15.45 -7.93 -4.41
N GLY A 138 14.17 -7.95 -4.03
CA GLY A 138 13.66 -8.55 -2.79
C GLY A 138 13.86 -7.68 -1.54
N ARG A 139 14.27 -6.42 -1.71
CA ARG A 139 14.62 -5.53 -0.58
C ARG A 139 13.85 -4.22 -0.55
N SER A 140 13.05 -3.93 -1.57
CA SER A 140 12.14 -2.78 -1.62
C SER A 140 10.71 -3.18 -1.26
N LYS A 141 9.98 -2.28 -0.59
CA LYS A 141 8.58 -2.49 -0.20
C LYS A 141 7.60 -2.43 -1.38
N HIS A 142 7.99 -1.78 -2.48
CA HIS A 142 7.23 -1.79 -3.73
C HIS A 142 7.09 -3.20 -4.32
N GLN A 143 8.07 -4.08 -4.09
CA GLN A 143 8.06 -5.47 -4.59
C GLN A 143 7.05 -6.36 -3.87
N TYR A 144 6.37 -5.82 -2.86
CA TYR A 144 5.37 -6.52 -2.06
C TYR A 144 4.03 -5.77 -2.05
N GLY A 145 3.86 -4.75 -2.90
CA GLY A 145 2.66 -3.91 -2.93
C GLY A 145 2.41 -3.14 -1.62
N LEU A 146 3.48 -2.83 -0.87
CA LEU A 146 3.42 -2.18 0.45
C LEU A 146 4.07 -0.80 0.45
N ALA A 147 4.39 -0.26 -0.72
CA ALA A 147 4.85 1.11 -0.91
C ALA A 147 4.28 1.74 -2.17
N ILE A 148 4.24 3.06 -2.18
CA ILE A 148 3.81 3.88 -3.32
C ILE A 148 4.65 5.16 -3.38
N ASP A 149 4.99 5.57 -4.59
CA ASP A 149 5.53 6.88 -4.93
C ASP A 149 4.39 7.75 -5.48
N LEU A 150 4.17 8.91 -4.87
CA LEU A 150 3.21 9.93 -5.28
C LEU A 150 3.92 11.25 -5.61
N VAL A 151 3.27 12.12 -6.38
CA VAL A 151 3.74 13.50 -6.60
C VAL A 151 2.58 14.51 -6.64
N PRO A 152 2.67 15.65 -5.90
CA PRO A 152 1.69 16.72 -6.00
C PRO A 152 1.74 17.40 -7.37
N MET A 153 0.56 17.74 -7.88
CA MET A 153 0.37 18.38 -9.18
C MET A 153 -0.26 19.76 -9.00
N ILE A 154 0.30 20.76 -9.69
CA ILE A 154 -0.32 22.08 -9.87
C ILE A 154 -0.31 22.35 -11.36
N ASP A 155 -1.47 22.65 -11.95
CA ASP A 155 -1.62 22.95 -13.38
C ASP A 155 -0.93 21.91 -14.28
N SER A 156 -1.12 20.62 -13.96
CA SER A 156 -0.49 19.48 -14.64
C SER A 156 1.04 19.41 -14.55
N VAL A 157 1.67 20.23 -13.70
CA VAL A 157 3.11 20.23 -13.44
C VAL A 157 3.42 19.56 -12.11
N ALA A 158 4.33 18.58 -12.14
CA ALA A 158 4.81 17.86 -10.97
C ALA A 158 5.64 18.74 -10.03
N GLN A 159 5.25 18.82 -8.77
CA GLN A 159 5.82 19.72 -7.77
C GLN A 159 6.91 19.04 -6.93
N TRP A 160 8.03 18.69 -7.56
CA TRP A 160 9.11 17.94 -6.89
C TRP A 160 9.83 18.70 -5.77
N GLU A 161 9.99 20.02 -5.90
CA GLU A 161 10.77 20.85 -4.98
C GLU A 161 9.91 21.58 -3.93
N ASN A 162 8.58 21.42 -3.99
CA ASN A 162 7.66 22.12 -3.10
C ASN A 162 7.57 21.46 -1.72
N ARG A 163 8.52 21.81 -0.84
CA ARG A 163 8.61 21.28 0.53
C ARG A 163 7.34 21.51 1.38
N THR A 164 6.64 22.61 1.15
CA THR A 164 5.40 22.93 1.89
C THR A 164 4.28 21.97 1.51
N LEU A 165 4.10 21.68 0.22
CA LEU A 165 3.14 20.66 -0.23
C LEU A 165 3.53 19.28 0.29
N TRP A 166 4.81 18.91 0.18
CA TRP A 166 5.28 17.63 0.70
C TRP A 166 4.97 17.45 2.17
N ARG A 167 5.15 18.48 3.00
CA ARG A 167 4.80 18.43 4.42
C ARG A 167 3.29 18.22 4.63
N LYS A 168 2.44 18.90 3.85
CA LYS A 168 0.97 18.72 3.95
C LYS A 168 0.55 17.29 3.62
N VAL A 169 1.05 16.75 2.51
CA VAL A 169 0.75 15.39 2.04
C VAL A 169 1.31 14.34 3.00
N GLY A 170 2.57 14.51 3.41
CA GLY A 170 3.25 13.65 4.36
C GLY A 170 2.51 13.52 5.70
N LEU A 171 2.15 14.66 6.30
CA LEU A 171 1.40 14.69 7.56
C LEU A 171 0.01 14.05 7.41
N GLU A 172 -0.63 14.15 6.25
CA GLU A 172 -1.90 13.47 6.01
C GLU A 172 -1.72 11.95 5.92
N GLY A 173 -0.70 11.47 5.22
CA GLY A 173 -0.39 10.04 5.17
C GLY A 173 -0.04 9.45 6.54
N GLU A 174 0.69 10.19 7.37
CA GLU A 174 1.03 9.78 8.73
C GLU A 174 -0.22 9.57 9.61
N LYS A 175 -1.25 10.42 9.49
CA LYS A 175 -2.53 10.23 10.22
C LYS A 175 -3.24 8.94 9.83
N LEU A 176 -3.03 8.47 8.61
CA LEU A 176 -3.60 7.23 8.08
C LEU A 176 -2.76 5.99 8.46
N GLY A 177 -1.72 6.16 9.28
CA GLY A 177 -0.84 5.09 9.73
C GLY A 177 0.23 4.69 8.71
N LEU A 178 0.45 5.51 7.67
CA LEU A 178 1.51 5.29 6.70
C LEU A 178 2.85 5.83 7.23
N ARG A 179 3.94 5.14 6.93
CA ARG A 179 5.29 5.67 7.14
C ARG A 179 5.66 6.50 5.91
N TRP A 180 6.01 7.76 6.15
CA TRP A 180 6.34 8.70 5.09
C TRP A 180 7.86 8.89 4.94
N GLY A 181 8.37 8.79 3.71
CA GLY A 181 9.80 8.92 3.40
C GLY A 181 10.36 10.32 3.60
N GLY A 182 9.51 11.35 3.69
CA GLY A 182 9.93 12.71 4.06
C GLY A 182 10.43 12.84 5.50
N ARG A 183 10.24 11.83 6.36
CA ARG A 183 10.85 11.76 7.70
C ARG A 183 12.27 11.19 7.70
N TRP A 184 12.72 10.59 6.60
CA TRP A 184 13.99 9.87 6.59
C TRP A 184 15.17 10.84 6.65
N ARG A 185 16.07 10.62 7.62
CA ARG A 185 17.31 11.41 7.78
C ARG A 185 18.30 11.19 6.64
N HIS A 186 18.28 10.00 6.07
CA HIS A 186 19.11 9.60 4.94
C HIS A 186 18.21 9.13 3.81
N LEU A 187 18.56 9.50 2.58
CA LEU A 187 17.72 9.25 1.40
C LEU A 187 16.33 9.88 1.57
N TYR A 188 16.29 11.19 1.85
CA TYR A 188 15.03 11.93 1.93
C TYR A 188 14.20 11.70 0.67
N ASP A 189 13.01 11.11 0.85
CA ASP A 189 12.13 10.70 -0.25
C ASP A 189 10.68 11.06 0.08
N PRO A 190 10.26 12.32 -0.16
CA PRO A 190 8.94 12.77 0.25
C PRO A 190 7.80 12.22 -0.62
N GLY A 191 8.12 11.63 -1.77
CA GLY A 191 7.14 10.94 -2.61
C GLY A 191 6.77 9.56 -2.10
N HIS A 192 7.65 8.92 -1.32
CA HIS A 192 7.49 7.55 -0.85
C HIS A 192 6.60 7.45 0.39
N PHE A 193 5.61 6.55 0.33
CA PHE A 193 4.81 6.10 1.46
C PHE A 193 4.85 4.58 1.55
N GLU A 194 4.92 4.04 2.76
CA GLU A 194 4.88 2.58 2.99
C GLU A 194 4.07 2.19 4.21
N TRP A 195 3.54 0.97 4.19
CA TRP A 195 2.92 0.34 5.35
C TRP A 195 3.35 -1.13 5.43
N THR A 196 4.02 -1.51 6.51
CA THR A 196 4.57 -2.87 6.65
C THR A 196 4.21 -3.54 7.96
N GLY A 197 3.33 -2.95 8.77
CA GLY A 197 2.95 -3.51 10.08
C GLY A 197 4.15 -3.83 10.99
N GLY A 198 5.26 -3.09 10.86
CA GLY A 198 6.51 -3.33 11.59
C GLY A 198 7.50 -4.29 10.91
N LEU A 199 7.13 -4.92 9.79
CA LEU A 199 8.02 -5.84 9.09
C LEU A 199 9.12 -5.12 8.30
N GLY A 200 10.37 -5.56 8.49
CA GLY A 200 11.51 -5.19 7.64
C GLY A 200 11.54 -5.93 6.31
N SER A 201 12.42 -5.55 5.39
CA SER A 201 12.49 -6.19 4.05
C SER A 201 12.95 -7.65 4.10
N SER A 202 13.68 -8.07 5.14
CA SER A 202 14.07 -9.49 5.32
C SER A 202 12.86 -10.36 5.62
N HIS A 203 11.94 -9.91 6.47
CA HIS A 203 10.71 -10.64 6.75
C HIS A 203 9.86 -10.81 5.49
N LEU A 204 9.70 -9.74 4.70
CA LEU A 204 8.95 -9.81 3.45
C LEU A 204 9.60 -10.75 2.43
N ALA A 205 10.94 -10.77 2.34
CA ALA A 205 11.66 -11.70 1.48
C ALA A 205 11.48 -13.17 1.87
N LEU A 206 11.13 -13.45 3.14
CA LEU A 206 10.78 -14.79 3.62
C LEU A 206 9.28 -15.11 3.42
N GLY A 207 8.55 -14.25 2.70
CA GLY A 207 7.13 -14.44 2.39
C GLY A 207 6.16 -13.96 3.49
N MET A 208 6.67 -13.38 4.57
CA MET A 208 5.82 -12.81 5.62
C MET A 208 5.07 -11.58 5.11
N MET A 209 3.81 -11.44 5.49
CA MET A 209 2.95 -10.29 5.16
C MET A 209 2.50 -9.58 6.44
N PRO A 210 2.28 -8.26 6.39
CA PRO A 210 1.86 -7.49 7.56
C PRO A 210 0.51 -7.98 8.07
N ARG A 211 0.36 -8.02 9.40
CA ARG A 211 -0.94 -8.26 10.03
C ARG A 211 -1.87 -7.08 9.77
N VAL A 212 -3.02 -7.34 9.16
CA VAL A 212 -4.06 -6.34 8.91
C VAL A 212 -4.86 -6.07 10.19
N PRO A 213 -4.99 -4.81 10.63
CA PRO A 213 -5.95 -4.41 11.65
C PRO A 213 -7.39 -4.63 11.16
N ASN A 214 -8.26 -5.12 12.03
CA ASN A 214 -9.66 -5.43 11.68
C ASN A 214 -9.79 -6.33 10.44
N ALA A 215 -9.05 -7.45 10.42
CA ALA A 215 -8.98 -8.37 9.29
C ALA A 215 -10.35 -8.88 8.81
N GLN A 216 -11.38 -8.87 9.65
CA GLN A 216 -12.76 -9.18 9.28
C GLN A 216 -13.35 -8.27 8.19
N LEU A 217 -12.79 -7.07 8.00
CA LEU A 217 -13.17 -6.16 6.90
C LEU A 217 -12.58 -6.60 5.55
N TYR A 218 -11.68 -7.59 5.55
CA TYR A 218 -11.02 -8.15 4.37
C TYR A 218 -11.20 -9.68 4.36
N PRO A 219 -12.43 -10.20 4.21
CA PRO A 219 -12.72 -11.63 4.32
C PRO A 219 -11.95 -12.49 3.30
N CYS A 220 -11.66 -11.94 2.12
CA CYS A 220 -10.94 -12.63 1.04
C CYS A 220 -9.44 -12.33 1.00
N LEU A 221 -8.87 -11.68 2.03
CA LEU A 221 -7.51 -11.14 1.99
C LEU A 221 -6.44 -12.13 1.51
N GLN A 222 -6.52 -13.40 1.93
CA GLN A 222 -5.55 -14.41 1.52
C GLN A 222 -5.65 -14.76 0.04
N ALA A 223 -6.87 -14.84 -0.50
CA ALA A 223 -7.11 -15.08 -1.92
C ALA A 223 -6.63 -13.86 -2.74
N ASP A 224 -6.98 -12.65 -2.32
CA ASP A 224 -6.55 -11.41 -2.97
C ASP A 224 -5.01 -11.31 -3.03
N ILE A 225 -4.32 -11.65 -1.93
CA ILE A 225 -2.85 -11.65 -1.89
C ILE A 225 -2.28 -12.74 -2.81
N ALA A 226 -2.90 -13.92 -2.88
CA ALA A 226 -2.42 -15.01 -3.72
C ALA A 226 -2.54 -14.65 -5.22
N GLU A 227 -3.68 -14.09 -5.62
CA GLU A 227 -3.92 -13.56 -6.96
C GLU A 227 -2.93 -12.44 -7.30
N LEU A 228 -2.78 -11.47 -6.39
CA LEU A 228 -1.86 -10.36 -6.58
C LEU A 228 -0.40 -10.81 -6.74
N ARG A 229 0.02 -11.87 -6.04
CA ARG A 229 1.35 -12.49 -6.21
C ARG A 229 1.53 -13.12 -7.59
N GLN A 230 0.49 -13.75 -8.15
CA GLN A 230 0.54 -14.28 -9.51
C GLN A 230 0.71 -13.15 -10.53
N TRP A 231 -0.04 -12.05 -10.37
CA TRP A 231 0.09 -10.89 -11.24
C TRP A 231 1.46 -10.22 -11.14
N TRP A 232 2.00 -10.07 -9.93
CA TRP A 232 3.35 -9.57 -9.73
C TRP A 232 4.40 -10.42 -10.45
N GLN A 233 4.29 -11.75 -10.36
CA GLN A 233 5.19 -12.66 -11.05
C GLN A 233 5.10 -12.51 -12.57
N GLN A 234 3.89 -12.53 -13.12
CA GLN A 234 3.66 -12.39 -14.57
C GLN A 234 4.15 -11.02 -15.09
N TRP A 235 4.01 -9.96 -14.29
CA TRP A 235 4.57 -8.65 -14.65
C TRP A 235 6.10 -8.66 -14.71
N ASP A 236 6.76 -9.29 -13.75
CA ASP A 236 8.22 -9.43 -13.77
C ASP A 236 8.69 -10.25 -14.97
N GLU A 237 8.01 -11.37 -15.29
CA GLU A 237 8.29 -12.19 -16.46
C GLU A 237 8.13 -11.40 -17.77
N HIS A 238 7.10 -10.56 -17.87
CA HIS A 238 6.93 -9.67 -19.02
C HIS A 238 8.08 -8.67 -19.14
N GLN A 239 8.44 -7.99 -18.05
CA GLN A 239 9.57 -7.04 -18.05
C GLN A 239 10.91 -7.70 -18.33
N MET A 240 11.12 -8.95 -17.87
CA MET A 240 12.30 -9.73 -18.23
C MET A 240 12.37 -10.01 -19.74
N ARG A 241 11.24 -10.34 -20.38
CA ARG A 241 11.19 -10.53 -21.84
C ARG A 241 11.52 -9.24 -22.59
N GLU A 242 10.96 -8.11 -22.17
CA GLU A 242 11.29 -6.79 -22.76
C GLU A 242 12.80 -6.52 -22.72
N LEU A 243 13.46 -6.75 -21.57
CA LEU A 243 14.91 -6.58 -21.45
C LEU A 243 15.72 -7.51 -22.37
N LEU A 244 15.28 -8.77 -22.52
CA LEU A 244 15.96 -9.74 -23.37
C LEU A 244 15.83 -9.36 -24.84
N GLU A 245 14.64 -8.96 -25.28
CA GLU A 245 14.37 -8.51 -26.64
C GLU A 245 15.22 -7.28 -26.99
N GLU A 246 15.28 -6.26 -26.12
CA GLU A 246 16.15 -5.09 -26.31
C GLU A 246 17.64 -5.48 -26.40
N THR A 247 18.11 -6.39 -25.53
CA THR A 247 19.51 -6.82 -25.53
C THR A 247 19.87 -7.56 -26.83
N THR A 248 18.99 -8.43 -27.31
CA THR A 248 19.20 -9.17 -28.57
C THR A 248 19.16 -8.27 -29.79
N ALA A 249 18.27 -7.27 -29.81
CA ALA A 249 18.18 -6.29 -30.89
C ALA A 249 19.46 -5.44 -30.99
N VAL A 250 20.02 -5.02 -29.84
CA VAL A 250 21.29 -4.27 -29.81
C VAL A 250 22.45 -5.15 -30.28
N ALA A 251 22.53 -6.41 -29.84
CA ALA A 251 23.60 -7.33 -30.23
C ALA A 251 23.58 -7.69 -31.73
N GLY A 252 22.40 -7.79 -32.35
CA GLY A 252 22.25 -8.04 -33.79
C GLY A 252 22.50 -6.82 -34.69
N SER A 253 22.66 -5.64 -34.09
CA SER A 253 22.86 -4.36 -34.81
C SER A 253 24.31 -3.85 -34.80
N MET A 254 25.24 -4.58 -34.17
CA MET A 254 26.67 -4.26 -34.24
C MET A 254 27.31 -4.91 -35.47
N PRO A 255 27.94 -4.13 -36.38
CA PRO A 255 28.60 -4.63 -37.58
C PRO A 255 29.90 -5.39 -37.30
#